data_AF-A0A8T9CA25-F1
#
_entry.id   AF-A0A8T9CA25-F1
#
_cell.length_a   1.000
_cell.length_b   1.000
_cell.length_c   1.000
_cell.angle_alpha   90.00
_cell.angle_beta   90.00
_cell.angle_gamma   90.00
#
_symmetry.space_group_name_H-M   'P 1'
#
loop_
_entity.id
_entity.type
_entity.pdbx_description
1 polymer ?
#
loop_
_entity_poly.entity_id
_entity_poly.type
_entity_poly.pdbx_seq_one_letter_code
_entity_poly.pdbx_strand_id
1 'polypeptide(L)'
;MSSPESENSPAPRKRGRPQLTPLEPYQDLIIELFTQDIPIIDIARRLNLEHGLDVSERTISRRLTAWNVPRKKLRTPSSQELRDRVVYHYNKNLNDEQIAAELLLEGFEIKARSLARLRQKLGLRRRSKYPEFREYSESGDDAPSAPLEAGLSKSPGTKKPKKAKPKPKYNAALIPKVTAFVEKYMSKYDGSHDFNHIRRVVGLAHLIYTEVNKEREESALLFDEAPDLDLNIVTLAALLHDVGDKKYLEPGQDGNTLVLATLLGFGAPEELAIKVQRIVLGVSYSSEVKDPAQTLGLIQRYPELAVVQDADRLDAIGAVGIGRTFTFGGAKGARHMGETIEHFEDKLEKLEGMMKTNPGKRLAQERTERLKIFKGWWGEEQKDAEGLLRKK
;
A
#
# COMPACT_ATOMS: atom_id res chain seq x y z
N MET A 1 34.63 17.85 53.92
CA MET A 1 35.42 19.06 53.58
C MET A 1 36.87 18.59 53.44
N SER A 2 37.58 18.70 52.33
CA SER A 2 37.33 19.32 51.04
C SER A 2 38.13 18.58 49.97
N SER A 3 37.65 18.74 48.74
CA SER A 3 38.13 18.24 47.46
C SER A 3 39.51 18.80 47.02
N PRO A 4 40.05 18.34 45.86
CA PRO A 4 41.46 18.15 45.52
C PRO A 4 42.03 19.19 44.54
N GLU A 5 43.31 19.07 44.17
CA GLU A 5 43.97 19.52 42.92
C GLU A 5 45.47 19.12 43.03
N SER A 6 46.26 18.77 42.01
CA SER A 6 46.23 19.02 40.56
C SER A 6 47.20 18.02 39.88
N GLU A 7 46.77 17.45 38.75
CA GLU A 7 47.36 17.64 37.40
C GLU A 7 48.51 16.72 37.01
N ASN A 8 48.18 15.72 36.19
CA ASN A 8 49.13 15.15 35.24
C ASN A 8 48.45 15.10 33.86
N SER A 9 48.50 16.23 33.15
CA SER A 9 48.02 16.38 31.77
C SER A 9 49.02 15.75 30.80
N PRO A 10 48.62 14.82 29.89
CA PRO A 10 49.50 14.38 28.83
C PRO A 10 49.57 15.43 27.72
N ALA A 11 50.80 15.80 27.36
CA ALA A 11 51.13 16.81 26.35
C ALA A 11 50.45 16.56 24.97
N PRO A 12 50.11 17.62 24.21
CA PRO A 12 49.49 17.49 22.91
C PRO A 12 50.50 16.93 21.89
N ARG A 13 50.19 15.76 21.32
CA ARG A 13 51.00 15.16 20.25
C ARG A 13 50.85 15.97 18.96
N LYS A 14 51.99 16.46 18.44
CA LYS A 14 52.13 17.21 17.18
C LYS A 14 51.48 16.46 16.01
N ARG A 15 50.66 17.15 15.22
CA ARG A 15 50.17 16.68 13.91
C ARG A 15 51.33 16.59 12.92
N GLY A 16 51.97 15.43 12.87
CA GLY A 16 52.91 15.02 11.83
C GLY A 16 52.28 14.01 10.88
N ARG A 17 52.73 14.01 9.62
CA ARG A 17 52.37 13.07 8.54
C ARG A 17 52.26 11.62 9.06
N PRO A 18 51.19 10.85 8.76
CA PRO A 18 51.08 9.48 9.26
C PRO A 18 52.30 8.67 8.81
N GLN A 19 53.03 8.06 9.74
CA GLN A 19 54.05 7.09 9.37
C GLN A 19 53.35 5.95 8.61
N LEU A 20 53.89 5.56 7.46
CA LEU A 20 53.39 4.39 6.74
C LEU A 20 53.71 3.18 7.60
N THR A 21 52.69 2.62 8.27
CA THR A 21 52.80 1.30 8.91
C THR A 21 53.22 0.30 7.82
N PRO A 22 54.40 -0.36 7.94
CA PRO A 22 54.84 -1.35 6.96
C PRO A 22 53.91 -2.56 7.04
N LEU A 23 53.30 -2.92 5.92
CA LEU A 23 52.32 -4.01 5.79
C LEU A 23 52.88 -5.19 5.01
N GLU A 24 54.11 -5.06 4.50
CA GLU A 24 54.85 -6.06 3.75
C GLU A 24 54.99 -7.40 4.52
N PRO A 25 55.25 -7.43 5.83
CA PRO A 25 55.32 -8.70 6.59
C PRO A 25 53.97 -9.41 6.73
N TYR A 26 52.87 -8.69 6.52
CA TYR A 26 51.49 -9.20 6.66
C TYR A 26 50.82 -9.40 5.30
N GLN A 27 51.57 -9.28 4.21
CA GLN A 27 51.04 -9.35 2.85
C GLN A 27 50.27 -10.66 2.61
N ASP A 28 50.86 -11.80 2.93
CA ASP A 28 50.23 -13.10 2.67
C ASP A 28 48.96 -13.30 3.50
N LEU A 29 48.99 -12.91 4.78
CA LEU A 29 47.82 -12.93 5.67
C LEU A 29 46.70 -12.02 5.15
N ILE A 30 47.03 -10.81 4.70
CA ILE A 30 46.05 -9.86 4.16
C ILE A 30 45.42 -10.39 2.87
N ILE A 31 46.23 -11.00 2.00
CA ILE A 31 45.75 -11.61 0.76
C ILE A 31 44.85 -12.81 1.09
N GLU A 32 45.26 -13.69 2.02
CA GLU A 32 44.48 -14.84 2.43
C GLU A 32 43.11 -14.42 2.98
N LEU A 33 43.07 -13.52 3.97
CA LEU A 33 41.83 -13.03 4.57
C LEU A 33 40.93 -12.36 3.51
N PHE A 34 41.52 -11.63 2.57
CA PHE A 34 40.79 -11.01 1.46
C PHE A 34 40.23 -12.06 0.47
N THR A 35 40.97 -13.13 0.20
CA THR A 35 40.50 -14.24 -0.66
C THR A 35 39.42 -15.11 0.00
N GLN A 36 39.35 -15.11 1.33
CA GLN A 36 38.28 -15.74 2.13
C GLN A 36 37.01 -14.87 2.23
N ASP A 37 36.89 -13.84 1.39
CA ASP A 37 35.75 -12.90 1.33
C ASP A 37 35.50 -12.11 2.65
N ILE A 38 36.54 -11.93 3.49
CA ILE A 38 36.43 -11.12 4.72
C ILE A 38 36.43 -9.62 4.35
N PRO A 39 35.50 -8.81 4.89
CA PRO A 39 35.46 -7.37 4.64
C PRO A 39 36.75 -6.65 5.03
N ILE A 40 37.21 -5.72 4.20
CA ILE A 40 38.47 -4.95 4.42
C ILE A 40 38.49 -4.23 5.77
N ILE A 41 37.32 -3.80 6.27
CA ILE A 41 37.14 -3.20 7.60
C ILE A 41 37.50 -4.18 8.73
N ASP A 42 37.13 -5.45 8.59
CA ASP A 42 37.40 -6.47 9.58
C ASP A 42 38.85 -6.95 9.49
N ILE A 43 39.44 -6.97 8.29
CA ILE A 43 40.89 -7.20 8.12
C ILE A 43 41.70 -6.09 8.82
N ALA A 44 41.30 -4.82 8.67
CA ALA A 44 41.96 -3.70 9.37
C ALA A 44 41.82 -3.80 10.89
N ARG A 45 40.62 -4.12 11.38
CA ARG A 45 40.38 -4.32 12.81
C ARG A 45 41.24 -5.45 13.38
N ARG A 46 41.34 -6.56 12.65
CA ARG A 46 42.12 -7.74 13.06
C ARG A 46 43.62 -7.45 13.14
N LEU A 47 44.18 -6.81 12.12
CA LEU A 47 45.57 -6.38 12.11
C LEU A 47 45.90 -5.40 13.25
N ASN A 48 44.99 -4.48 13.55
CA ASN A 48 45.19 -3.52 14.63
C ASN A 48 45.13 -4.18 16.01
N LEU A 49 44.23 -5.17 16.20
CA LEU A 49 44.01 -5.85 17.47
C LEU A 49 45.07 -6.93 17.76
N GLU A 50 45.39 -7.77 16.78
CA GLU A 50 46.26 -8.94 16.95
C GLU A 50 47.75 -8.59 16.81
N HIS A 51 48.07 -7.56 16.03
CA HIS A 51 49.46 -7.19 15.72
C HIS A 51 49.82 -5.76 16.17
N GLY A 52 48.92 -5.06 16.88
CA GLY A 52 49.18 -3.72 17.43
C GLY A 52 49.45 -2.65 16.38
N LEU A 53 48.96 -2.86 15.15
CA LEU A 53 49.17 -1.94 14.04
C LEU A 53 48.17 -0.77 14.07
N ASP A 54 48.50 0.33 13.40
CA ASP A 54 47.57 1.44 13.12
C ASP A 54 47.31 1.50 11.61
N VAL A 55 46.29 0.75 11.18
CA VAL A 55 45.97 0.54 9.77
C VAL A 55 44.51 0.87 9.53
N SER A 56 44.27 1.73 8.53
CA SER A 56 42.92 2.05 8.05
C SER A 56 42.51 1.14 6.89
N GLU A 57 41.19 1.01 6.67
CA GLU A 57 40.62 0.36 5.48
C GLU A 57 41.21 0.87 4.15
N ARG A 58 41.49 2.18 4.11
CA ARG A 58 42.08 2.85 2.95
C ARG A 58 43.52 2.39 2.71
N THR A 59 44.27 2.14 3.78
CA THR A 59 45.65 1.65 3.72
C THR A 59 45.69 0.23 3.14
N ILE A 60 44.81 -0.66 3.62
CA ILE A 60 44.70 -2.05 3.12
C ILE A 60 44.24 -2.07 1.67
N SER A 61 43.19 -1.30 1.33
CA SER A 61 42.70 -1.18 -0.05
C SER A 61 43.79 -0.72 -1.02
N ARG A 62 44.65 0.20 -0.60
CA ARG A 62 45.78 0.68 -1.41
C ARG A 62 46.86 -0.39 -1.57
N ARG A 63 47.16 -1.16 -0.53
CA ARG A 63 48.15 -2.24 -0.58
C ARG A 63 47.69 -3.43 -1.42
N LEU A 64 46.43 -3.86 -1.29
CA LEU A 64 45.86 -4.90 -2.17
C LEU A 64 45.95 -4.51 -3.66
N THR A 65 45.79 -3.22 -3.96
CA THR A 65 45.96 -2.69 -5.32
C THR A 65 47.43 -2.69 -5.76
N ALA A 66 48.35 -2.29 -4.87
CA ALA A 66 49.79 -2.29 -5.14
C ALA A 66 50.38 -3.70 -5.29
N TRP A 67 49.83 -4.69 -4.58
CA TRP A 67 50.20 -6.10 -4.66
C TRP A 67 49.53 -6.85 -5.82
N ASN A 68 48.84 -6.12 -6.70
CA ASN A 68 48.20 -6.67 -7.90
C ASN A 68 47.21 -7.81 -7.60
N VAL A 69 46.60 -7.80 -6.41
CA VAL A 69 45.61 -8.81 -6.01
C VAL A 69 44.36 -8.59 -6.85
N PRO A 70 43.96 -9.56 -7.70
CA PRO A 70 42.81 -9.39 -8.56
C PRO A 70 41.57 -9.28 -7.66
N ARG A 71 41.02 -8.07 -7.57
CA ARG A 71 39.66 -7.89 -7.05
C ARG A 71 38.77 -8.80 -7.88
N LYS A 72 37.99 -9.67 -7.23
CA LYS A 72 36.89 -10.42 -7.87
C LYS A 72 36.07 -9.38 -8.64
N LYS A 73 36.28 -9.28 -9.95
CA LYS A 73 35.42 -8.48 -10.82
C LYS A 73 34.11 -9.24 -10.87
N LEU A 74 33.23 -8.95 -9.91
CA LEU A 74 31.84 -9.30 -10.01
C LEU A 74 31.38 -8.78 -11.38
N ARG A 75 30.82 -9.68 -12.19
CA ARG A 75 30.32 -9.36 -13.52
C ARG A 75 29.54 -8.05 -13.42
N THR A 76 29.80 -7.11 -14.31
CA THR A 76 28.86 -6.03 -14.56
C THR A 76 27.94 -6.58 -15.65
N PRO A 77 26.81 -7.22 -15.32
CA PRO A 77 25.84 -7.62 -16.33
C PRO A 77 25.40 -6.38 -17.11
N SER A 78 24.92 -6.62 -18.34
CA SER A 78 24.58 -5.53 -19.25
C SER A 78 23.65 -4.52 -18.55
N SER A 79 23.75 -3.23 -18.91
CA SER A 79 22.88 -2.21 -18.31
C SER A 79 21.39 -2.54 -18.47
N GLN A 80 21.01 -3.44 -19.38
CA GLN A 80 19.64 -3.89 -19.58
C GLN A 80 19.23 -4.96 -18.55
N GLU A 81 20.05 -5.97 -18.31
CA GLU A 81 19.73 -7.07 -17.39
C GLU A 81 19.55 -6.58 -15.94
N LEU A 82 20.42 -5.65 -15.51
CA LEU A 82 20.26 -4.98 -14.22
C LEU A 82 18.96 -4.15 -14.16
N ARG A 83 18.54 -3.49 -15.25
CA ARG A 83 17.27 -2.76 -15.29
C ARG A 83 16.09 -3.71 -15.19
N ASP A 84 16.14 -4.84 -15.90
CA ASP A 84 15.07 -5.83 -15.91
C ASP A 84 14.90 -6.46 -14.52
N ARG A 85 16.01 -6.76 -13.82
CA ARG A 85 15.98 -7.24 -12.42
C ARG A 85 15.49 -6.18 -11.44
N VAL A 86 15.90 -4.92 -11.59
CA VAL A 86 15.38 -3.80 -10.79
C VAL A 86 13.87 -3.65 -10.98
N VAL A 87 13.38 -3.71 -12.22
CA VAL A 87 11.93 -3.69 -12.53
C VAL A 87 11.22 -4.90 -11.92
N TYR A 88 11.80 -6.10 -12.04
CA TYR A 88 11.23 -7.32 -11.48
C TYR A 88 11.06 -7.24 -9.95
N HIS A 89 12.11 -6.82 -9.23
CA HIS A 89 12.06 -6.68 -7.76
C HIS A 89 11.20 -5.50 -7.32
N TYR A 90 11.18 -4.42 -8.10
CA TYR A 90 10.24 -3.32 -7.88
C TYR A 90 8.78 -3.78 -8.02
N ASN A 91 8.47 -4.61 -9.02
CA ASN A 91 7.14 -5.19 -9.25
C ASN A 91 6.75 -6.21 -8.17
N LYS A 92 7.70 -6.71 -7.38
CA LYS A 92 7.48 -7.49 -6.15
C LYS A 92 7.23 -6.61 -4.91
N ASN A 93 7.12 -5.30 -5.08
CA ASN A 93 6.91 -4.31 -4.01
C ASN A 93 8.04 -4.19 -2.97
N LEU A 94 9.23 -4.68 -3.28
CA LEU A 94 10.40 -4.54 -2.41
C LEU A 94 10.84 -3.07 -2.33
N ASN A 95 11.21 -2.61 -1.13
CA ASN A 95 11.77 -1.27 -0.93
C ASN A 95 13.20 -1.18 -1.48
N ASP A 96 13.76 0.04 -1.63
CA ASP A 96 15.08 0.22 -2.27
C ASP A 96 16.22 -0.53 -1.53
N GLU A 97 16.08 -0.78 -0.23
CA GLU A 97 17.04 -1.56 0.58
C GLU A 97 16.91 -3.08 0.32
N GLN A 98 15.67 -3.58 0.26
CA GLN A 98 15.36 -4.97 -0.08
C GLN A 98 15.70 -5.29 -1.54
N ILE A 99 15.41 -4.39 -2.48
CA ILE A 99 15.82 -4.54 -3.88
C ILE A 99 17.35 -4.62 -3.96
N ALA A 100 18.08 -3.79 -3.20
CA ALA A 100 19.53 -3.87 -3.17
C ALA A 100 20.04 -5.21 -2.60
N ALA A 101 19.39 -5.73 -1.55
CA ALA A 101 19.73 -7.02 -0.96
C ALA A 101 19.46 -8.21 -1.93
N GLU A 102 18.30 -8.24 -2.59
CA GLU A 102 17.96 -9.26 -3.58
C GLU A 102 18.86 -9.20 -4.82
N LEU A 103 19.16 -7.99 -5.29
CA LEU A 103 20.13 -7.79 -6.37
C LEU A 103 21.52 -8.31 -5.98
N LEU A 104 21.94 -8.08 -4.74
CA LEU A 104 23.22 -8.58 -4.24
C LEU A 104 23.26 -10.12 -4.20
N LEU A 105 22.17 -10.77 -3.76
CA LEU A 105 22.03 -12.23 -3.82
C LEU A 105 22.10 -12.78 -5.24
N GLU A 106 21.59 -12.01 -6.21
CA GLU A 106 21.64 -12.34 -7.65
C GLU A 106 22.97 -11.97 -8.31
N GLY A 107 23.94 -11.48 -7.54
CA GLY A 107 25.28 -11.12 -8.01
C GLY A 107 25.38 -9.70 -8.62
N PHE A 108 24.36 -8.86 -8.44
CA PHE A 108 24.33 -7.47 -8.89
C PHE A 108 24.65 -6.52 -7.72
N GLU A 109 25.83 -5.90 -7.75
CA GLU A 109 26.19 -4.90 -6.75
C GLU A 109 25.77 -3.49 -7.21
N ILE A 110 24.84 -2.86 -6.48
CA ILE A 110 24.41 -1.49 -6.74
C ILE A 110 24.34 -0.68 -5.44
N LYS A 111 25.04 0.45 -5.40
CA LYS A 111 24.94 1.39 -4.27
C LYS A 111 23.51 1.92 -4.17
N ALA A 112 22.97 2.08 -2.96
CA ALA A 112 21.61 2.59 -2.73
C ALA A 112 21.28 3.88 -3.52
N ARG A 113 22.23 4.84 -3.59
CA ARG A 113 22.05 6.07 -4.39
C ARG A 113 22.00 5.81 -5.90
N SER A 114 22.76 4.84 -6.38
CA SER A 114 22.77 4.44 -7.79
C SER A 114 21.50 3.69 -8.15
N LEU A 115 20.99 2.85 -7.25
CA LEU A 115 19.70 2.17 -7.39
C LEU A 115 18.55 3.18 -7.45
N ALA A 116 18.51 4.13 -6.52
CA ALA A 116 17.52 5.20 -6.54
C ALA A 116 17.55 6.02 -7.84
N ARG A 117 18.75 6.36 -8.35
CA ARG A 117 18.90 7.06 -9.64
C ARG A 117 18.48 6.20 -10.83
N LEU A 118 18.86 4.91 -10.85
CA LEU A 118 18.50 3.98 -11.91
C LEU A 118 16.98 3.78 -11.95
N ARG A 119 16.38 3.56 -10.78
CA ARG A 119 14.94 3.49 -10.56
C ARG A 119 14.23 4.76 -11.06
N GLN A 120 14.73 5.96 -10.71
CA GLN A 120 14.20 7.23 -11.21
C GLN A 120 14.32 7.36 -12.73
N LYS A 121 15.44 6.91 -13.32
CA LYS A 121 15.68 6.91 -14.78
C LYS A 121 14.76 5.93 -15.52
N LEU A 122 14.34 4.86 -14.85
CA LEU A 122 13.35 3.88 -15.32
C LEU A 122 11.90 4.33 -15.07
N GLY A 123 11.68 5.52 -14.50
CA GLY A 123 10.33 6.02 -14.19
C GLY A 123 9.67 5.37 -12.97
N LEU A 124 10.37 4.49 -12.26
CA LEU A 124 9.85 3.71 -11.12
C LEU A 124 9.80 4.56 -9.83
N ARG A 125 9.03 5.65 -9.79
CA ARG A 125 9.08 6.60 -8.66
C ARG A 125 8.29 6.11 -7.42
N ARG A 126 8.97 6.16 -6.27
CA ARG A 126 8.41 5.99 -4.91
C ARG A 126 8.49 7.37 -4.27
N ARG A 127 7.50 8.19 -4.57
CA ARG A 127 7.15 9.50 -4.01
C ARG A 127 6.24 10.13 -5.05
N SER A 128 5.00 10.38 -4.65
CA SER A 128 4.03 11.08 -5.48
C SER A 128 4.59 12.45 -5.87
N LYS A 129 4.47 12.80 -7.16
CA LYS A 129 4.83 14.10 -7.74
C LYS A 129 3.89 15.23 -7.28
N TYR A 130 2.83 14.88 -6.56
CA TYR A 130 1.71 15.74 -6.22
C TYR A 130 1.81 16.15 -4.73
N PRO A 131 1.88 17.47 -4.43
CA PRO A 131 2.03 17.99 -3.07
C PRO A 131 1.00 17.46 -2.06
N GLU A 132 -0.22 17.11 -2.51
CA GLU A 132 -1.32 16.60 -1.69
C GLU A 132 -1.16 15.15 -1.18
N PHE A 133 0.01 14.54 -1.38
CA PHE A 133 0.36 13.21 -0.85
C PHE A 133 1.43 13.30 0.26
N ARG A 134 1.77 14.52 0.70
CA ARG A 134 2.82 14.77 1.70
C ARG A 134 2.34 14.51 3.14
N GLU A 135 1.03 14.58 3.39
CA GLU A 135 0.44 14.53 4.73
C GLU A 135 0.40 13.12 5.37
N TYR A 136 0.53 12.05 4.59
CA TYR A 136 0.44 10.68 5.14
C TYR A 136 1.80 10.09 5.56
N SER A 137 2.91 10.79 5.33
CA SER A 137 4.26 10.29 5.65
C SER A 137 4.86 10.83 6.95
N GLU A 138 4.18 11.76 7.64
CA GLU A 138 4.69 12.38 8.86
C GLU A 138 3.58 12.41 9.93
N SER A 139 3.54 11.38 10.78
CA SER A 139 2.88 11.46 12.08
C SER A 139 3.89 11.08 13.16
N GLY A 140 4.56 12.11 13.68
CA GLY A 140 5.40 12.09 14.87
C GLY A 140 5.45 13.52 15.41
N ASP A 141 4.68 13.74 16.48
CA ASP A 141 4.61 14.83 17.47
C ASP A 141 5.08 16.28 17.20
N ASP A 142 4.25 17.17 17.77
CA ASP A 142 4.37 18.60 18.10
C ASP A 142 4.11 19.72 17.06
N ALA A 143 3.15 20.57 17.44
CA ALA A 143 2.59 21.78 16.82
C ALA A 143 3.54 23.01 16.98
N PRO A 144 3.27 24.25 16.47
CA PRO A 144 1.98 24.78 16.04
C PRO A 144 1.91 25.62 14.74
N SER A 145 0.65 25.82 14.37
CA SER A 145 -0.04 26.62 13.36
C SER A 145 0.50 28.03 13.02
N ALA A 146 0.31 28.43 11.74
CA ALA A 146 0.06 29.82 11.32
C ALA A 146 -0.70 29.87 9.96
N PRO A 147 -1.44 30.94 9.65
CA PRO A 147 -2.74 30.87 8.97
C PRO A 147 -2.74 31.12 7.44
N LEU A 148 -3.79 30.59 6.81
CA LEU A 148 -4.19 30.85 5.42
C LEU A 148 -4.71 32.29 5.27
N GLU A 149 -4.04 33.11 4.45
CA GLU A 149 -4.62 34.34 3.92
C GLU A 149 -5.28 34.12 2.56
N ALA A 150 -6.47 34.73 2.44
CA ALA A 150 -7.31 34.80 1.26
C ALA A 150 -6.76 35.80 0.22
N GLY A 151 -7.00 35.55 -1.06
CA GLY A 151 -6.60 36.50 -2.11
C GLY A 151 -7.07 36.19 -3.53
N LEU A 152 -8.27 36.68 -3.84
CA LEU A 152 -8.64 37.41 -5.07
C LEU A 152 -8.79 36.67 -6.42
N SER A 153 -10.06 36.43 -6.74
CA SER A 153 -10.79 36.76 -7.98
C SER A 153 -10.02 37.18 -9.24
N LYS A 154 -10.26 36.47 -10.35
CA LYS A 154 -10.30 37.06 -11.71
C LYS A 154 -11.49 36.51 -12.52
N SER A 155 -12.21 37.45 -13.13
CA SER A 155 -13.47 37.36 -13.89
C SER A 155 -13.36 36.59 -15.23
N PRO A 156 -14.50 36.24 -15.88
CA PRO A 156 -14.59 35.13 -16.82
C PRO A 156 -14.30 35.52 -18.27
N GLY A 157 -13.35 34.81 -18.89
CA GLY A 157 -13.17 34.80 -20.34
C GLY A 157 -14.00 33.69 -21.00
N THR A 158 -14.81 34.09 -21.97
CA THR A 158 -15.69 33.25 -22.82
C THR A 158 -14.99 31.99 -23.34
N LYS A 159 -15.44 30.80 -22.89
CA LYS A 159 -14.94 29.50 -23.36
C LYS A 159 -15.71 29.04 -24.60
N LYS A 160 -15.00 28.90 -25.74
CA LYS A 160 -15.45 28.13 -26.91
C LYS A 160 -15.67 26.65 -26.52
N PRO A 161 -16.56 25.92 -27.23
CA PRO A 161 -16.95 24.55 -26.87
C PRO A 161 -15.72 23.64 -26.92
N LYS A 162 -15.42 22.99 -25.79
CA LYS A 162 -14.33 22.02 -25.67
C LYS A 162 -14.70 20.77 -26.46
N LYS A 163 -13.95 20.48 -27.53
CA LYS A 163 -13.98 19.18 -28.20
C LYS A 163 -13.74 18.08 -27.15
N ALA A 164 -14.59 17.05 -27.16
CA ALA A 164 -14.47 15.90 -26.26
C ALA A 164 -13.06 15.32 -26.33
N LYS A 165 -12.40 15.16 -25.19
CA LYS A 165 -11.09 14.52 -25.10
C LYS A 165 -11.24 13.05 -25.54
N PRO A 166 -10.31 12.50 -26.33
CA PRO A 166 -10.36 11.09 -26.73
C PRO A 166 -10.24 10.21 -25.49
N LYS A 167 -11.19 9.29 -25.29
CA LYS A 167 -11.15 8.29 -24.20
C LYS A 167 -9.82 7.52 -24.27
N PRO A 168 -9.11 7.29 -23.15
CA PRO A 168 -7.86 6.55 -23.17
C PRO A 168 -8.12 5.15 -23.76
N LYS A 169 -7.36 4.76 -24.80
CA LYS A 169 -7.36 3.37 -25.29
C LYS A 169 -6.68 2.50 -24.23
N TYR A 170 -7.47 1.96 -23.31
CA TYR A 170 -6.97 1.05 -22.29
C TYR A 170 -6.57 -0.30 -22.90
N ASN A 171 -5.60 -0.97 -22.28
CA ASN A 171 -5.23 -2.33 -22.63
C ASN A 171 -6.37 -3.28 -22.24
N ALA A 172 -7.08 -3.85 -23.23
CA ALA A 172 -8.21 -4.76 -23.00
C ALA A 172 -7.84 -5.98 -22.13
N ALA A 173 -6.56 -6.34 -22.06
CA ALA A 173 -6.07 -7.45 -21.23
C ALA A 173 -5.86 -7.09 -19.75
N LEU A 174 -6.00 -5.82 -19.34
CA LEU A 174 -5.71 -5.39 -17.97
C LEU A 174 -6.67 -6.01 -16.95
N ILE A 175 -7.98 -5.90 -17.16
CA ILE A 175 -9.00 -6.43 -16.24
C ILE A 175 -8.86 -7.96 -16.07
N PRO A 176 -8.71 -8.77 -17.15
CA PRO A 176 -8.46 -10.21 -17.00
C PRO A 176 -7.21 -10.54 -16.18
N LYS A 177 -6.09 -9.82 -16.39
CA LYS A 177 -4.85 -10.03 -15.62
C LYS A 177 -5.04 -9.70 -14.14
N VAL A 178 -5.69 -8.57 -13.83
CA VAL A 178 -6.01 -8.16 -12.46
C VAL A 178 -6.95 -9.17 -11.81
N THR A 179 -7.95 -9.66 -12.54
CA THR A 179 -8.90 -10.65 -12.04
C THR A 179 -8.19 -11.95 -11.63
N ALA A 180 -7.32 -12.48 -12.50
CA ALA A 180 -6.54 -13.68 -12.18
C ALA A 180 -5.58 -13.48 -11.00
N PHE A 181 -5.00 -12.27 -10.88
CA PHE A 181 -4.20 -11.92 -9.71
C PHE A 181 -5.02 -11.92 -8.42
N VAL A 182 -6.20 -11.28 -8.43
CA VAL A 182 -7.06 -11.19 -7.25
C VAL A 182 -7.58 -12.57 -6.85
N GLU A 183 -7.97 -13.42 -7.81
CA GLU A 183 -8.40 -14.79 -7.53
C GLU A 183 -7.31 -15.57 -6.77
N LYS A 184 -6.06 -15.47 -7.23
CA LYS A 184 -4.90 -16.07 -6.54
C LYS A 184 -4.60 -15.40 -5.20
N TYR A 185 -4.72 -14.08 -5.11
CA TYR A 185 -4.47 -13.33 -3.88
C TYR A 185 -5.49 -13.70 -2.78
N MET A 186 -6.75 -13.92 -3.19
CA MET A 186 -7.87 -14.21 -2.30
C MET A 186 -8.00 -15.69 -1.92
N SER A 187 -7.30 -16.60 -2.62
CA SER A 187 -7.43 -18.05 -2.40
C SER A 187 -6.99 -18.53 -1.01
N LYS A 188 -6.32 -17.67 -0.23
CA LYS A 188 -5.85 -17.95 1.12
C LYS A 188 -6.88 -17.56 2.21
N TYR A 189 -7.98 -16.92 1.84
CA TYR A 189 -8.98 -16.43 2.79
C TYR A 189 -10.16 -17.38 2.92
N ASP A 190 -10.87 -17.29 4.05
CA ASP A 190 -12.07 -18.06 4.32
C ASP A 190 -13.28 -17.56 3.51
N GLY A 191 -14.39 -18.31 3.56
CA GLY A 191 -15.60 -18.04 2.78
C GLY A 191 -16.31 -16.71 3.07
N SER A 192 -15.88 -15.94 4.09
CA SER A 192 -16.44 -14.61 4.37
C SER A 192 -15.81 -13.49 3.51
N HIS A 193 -14.57 -13.71 3.02
CA HIS A 193 -13.78 -12.75 2.22
C HIS A 193 -13.04 -13.45 1.06
N ASP A 194 -13.65 -14.48 0.49
CA ASP A 194 -13.10 -15.22 -0.64
C ASP A 194 -13.26 -14.47 -1.97
N PHE A 195 -12.74 -15.06 -3.05
CA PHE A 195 -12.91 -14.48 -4.39
C PHE A 195 -14.40 -14.37 -4.81
N ASN A 196 -15.31 -15.18 -4.25
CA ASN A 196 -16.73 -15.08 -4.55
C ASN A 196 -17.33 -13.77 -3.99
N HIS A 197 -16.89 -13.31 -2.82
CA HIS A 197 -17.22 -11.97 -2.34
C HIS A 197 -16.82 -10.89 -3.36
N ILE A 198 -15.57 -10.90 -3.81
CA ILE A 198 -15.10 -9.93 -4.82
C ILE A 198 -15.96 -9.97 -6.10
N ARG A 199 -16.27 -11.17 -6.60
CA ARG A 199 -17.13 -11.33 -7.79
C ARG A 199 -18.51 -10.72 -7.60
N ARG A 200 -19.13 -10.91 -6.43
CA ARG A 200 -20.44 -10.30 -6.12
C ARG A 200 -20.34 -8.78 -6.04
N VAL A 201 -19.31 -8.24 -5.37
CA VAL A 201 -19.09 -6.78 -5.30
C VAL A 201 -18.89 -6.18 -6.69
N VAL A 202 -18.10 -6.81 -7.56
CA VAL A 202 -17.95 -6.36 -8.96
C VAL A 202 -19.30 -6.38 -9.70
N GLY A 203 -20.08 -7.46 -9.58
CA GLY A 203 -21.40 -7.56 -10.18
C GLY A 203 -22.38 -6.50 -9.68
N LEU A 204 -22.39 -6.23 -8.37
CA LEU A 204 -23.21 -5.17 -7.76
C LEU A 204 -22.76 -3.78 -8.20
N ALA A 205 -21.44 -3.55 -8.32
CA ALA A 205 -20.91 -2.29 -8.81
C ALA A 205 -21.30 -2.04 -10.28
N HIS A 206 -21.33 -3.08 -11.11
CA HIS A 206 -21.82 -2.99 -12.49
C HIS A 206 -23.32 -2.72 -12.57
N LEU A 207 -24.12 -3.34 -11.69
CA LEU A 207 -25.55 -3.08 -11.58
C LEU A 207 -25.81 -1.62 -11.21
N ILE A 208 -25.18 -1.13 -10.15
CA ILE A 208 -25.29 0.27 -9.70
C ILE A 208 -24.84 1.22 -10.80
N TYR A 209 -23.69 0.96 -11.43
CA TYR A 209 -23.20 1.76 -12.56
C TYR A 209 -24.22 1.88 -13.68
N THR A 210 -24.85 0.76 -14.05
CA THR A 210 -25.86 0.70 -15.12
C THR A 210 -27.10 1.51 -14.75
N GLU A 211 -27.61 1.35 -13.52
CA GLU A 211 -28.79 2.10 -13.06
C GLU A 211 -28.51 3.59 -12.91
N VAL A 212 -27.34 3.99 -12.39
CA VAL A 212 -26.95 5.41 -12.30
C VAL A 212 -26.89 6.05 -13.70
N ASN A 213 -26.32 5.35 -14.68
CA ASN A 213 -26.28 5.88 -16.05
C ASN A 213 -27.65 5.93 -16.71
N LYS A 214 -28.53 4.97 -16.43
CA LYS A 214 -29.91 4.99 -16.91
C LYS A 214 -30.70 6.17 -16.32
N GLU A 215 -30.63 6.36 -15.00
CA GLU A 215 -31.23 7.52 -14.33
C GLU A 215 -30.69 8.85 -14.88
N ARG A 216 -29.39 8.89 -15.21
CA ARG A 216 -28.75 10.04 -15.85
C ARG A 216 -29.31 10.28 -17.25
N GLU A 217 -29.46 9.27 -18.09
CA GLU A 217 -30.01 9.42 -19.44
C GLU A 217 -31.46 9.91 -19.41
N GLU A 218 -32.25 9.43 -18.46
CA GLU A 218 -33.64 9.86 -18.24
C GLU A 218 -33.72 11.30 -17.70
N SER A 219 -32.78 11.70 -16.83
CA SER A 219 -32.73 13.03 -16.21
C SER A 219 -32.00 14.10 -17.05
N ALA A 220 -31.06 13.70 -17.92
CA ALA A 220 -30.26 14.60 -18.77
C ALA A 220 -31.11 15.36 -19.82
N LEU A 221 -32.38 15.00 -19.97
CA LEU A 221 -33.37 15.80 -20.69
C LEU A 221 -33.73 17.12 -19.99
N LEU A 222 -33.28 17.35 -18.73
CA LEU A 222 -33.74 18.43 -17.85
C LEU A 222 -32.62 19.21 -17.13
N PHE A 223 -31.42 19.33 -17.72
CA PHE A 223 -30.25 20.10 -17.24
C PHE A 223 -29.32 19.39 -16.23
N ASP A 224 -28.00 19.47 -16.53
CA ASP A 224 -26.82 19.58 -15.64
C ASP A 224 -25.67 18.53 -15.83
N GLU A 225 -24.43 19.01 -15.62
CA GLU A 225 -23.13 18.36 -15.83
C GLU A 225 -22.83 17.27 -14.78
N ALA A 226 -23.60 16.18 -14.75
CA ALA A 226 -23.27 15.03 -13.89
C ALA A 226 -21.90 14.41 -14.27
N PRO A 227 -21.04 14.05 -13.30
CA PRO A 227 -19.73 13.46 -13.57
C PRO A 227 -19.84 12.17 -14.38
N ASP A 228 -19.03 12.03 -15.44
CA ASP A 228 -18.97 10.81 -16.24
C ASP A 228 -18.27 9.69 -15.47
N LEU A 229 -18.98 8.59 -15.19
CA LEU A 229 -18.43 7.42 -14.50
C LEU A 229 -17.68 6.51 -15.49
N ASP A 230 -16.45 6.12 -15.17
CA ASP A 230 -15.69 5.15 -15.97
C ASP A 230 -15.87 3.72 -15.42
N LEU A 231 -16.55 2.86 -16.18
CA LEU A 231 -16.78 1.46 -15.81
C LEU A 231 -15.47 0.69 -15.56
N ASN A 232 -14.38 1.00 -16.26
CA ASN A 232 -13.11 0.32 -16.03
C ASN A 232 -12.56 0.64 -14.64
N ILE A 233 -12.72 1.89 -14.20
CA ILE A 233 -12.29 2.34 -12.89
C ILE A 233 -13.14 1.69 -11.81
N VAL A 234 -14.46 1.67 -11.99
CA VAL A 234 -15.39 0.96 -11.09
C VAL A 234 -14.99 -0.52 -10.98
N THR A 235 -14.74 -1.18 -12.11
CA THR A 235 -14.38 -2.61 -12.15
C THR A 235 -13.05 -2.88 -11.46
N LEU A 236 -12.01 -2.11 -11.78
CA LEU A 236 -10.68 -2.29 -11.19
C LEU A 236 -10.68 -1.98 -9.68
N ALA A 237 -11.39 -0.93 -9.26
CA ALA A 237 -11.52 -0.59 -7.85
C ALA A 237 -12.30 -1.65 -7.08
N ALA A 238 -13.41 -2.16 -7.63
CA ALA A 238 -14.18 -3.25 -7.00
C ALA A 238 -13.38 -4.56 -6.94
N LEU A 239 -12.57 -4.89 -7.96
CA LEU A 239 -11.70 -6.07 -7.92
C LEU A 239 -10.62 -5.95 -6.83
N LEU A 240 -10.09 -4.75 -6.60
CA LEU A 240 -8.91 -4.52 -5.77
C LEU A 240 -9.22 -3.96 -4.37
N HIS A 241 -10.49 -3.74 -4.01
CA HIS A 241 -10.85 -3.02 -2.78
C HIS A 241 -10.34 -3.69 -1.49
N ASP A 242 -10.32 -5.02 -1.45
CA ASP A 242 -9.81 -5.81 -0.32
C ASP A 242 -8.31 -6.16 -0.46
N VAL A 243 -7.66 -5.80 -1.58
CA VAL A 243 -6.22 -6.00 -1.76
C VAL A 243 -5.46 -4.97 -0.94
N GLY A 244 -4.70 -5.46 0.05
CA GLY A 244 -3.92 -4.60 0.94
C GLY A 244 -4.70 -4.04 2.12
N ASP A 245 -5.87 -4.59 2.47
CA ASP A 245 -6.47 -4.36 3.79
C ASP A 245 -5.44 -4.73 4.87
N LYS A 246 -5.31 -3.86 5.88
CA LYS A 246 -4.40 -4.00 7.02
C LYS A 246 -4.49 -5.35 7.71
N LYS A 247 -5.67 -6.00 7.66
CA LYS A 247 -5.88 -7.34 8.22
C LYS A 247 -5.07 -8.43 7.51
N TYR A 248 -4.60 -8.17 6.28
CA TYR A 248 -4.01 -9.17 5.40
C TYR A 248 -2.66 -8.76 4.77
N LEU A 249 -2.12 -7.60 5.15
CA LEU A 249 -0.80 -7.17 4.71
C LEU A 249 0.29 -8.08 5.29
N GLU A 250 1.17 -8.56 4.43
CA GLU A 250 2.39 -9.26 4.86
C GLU A 250 3.43 -8.26 5.38
N PRO A 251 4.33 -8.67 6.29
CA PRO A 251 5.39 -7.79 6.80
C PRO A 251 6.19 -7.14 5.65
N GLY A 252 6.19 -5.81 5.60
CA GLY A 252 6.88 -5.01 4.58
C GLY A 252 6.03 -4.58 3.39
N GLN A 253 4.77 -5.04 3.28
CA GLN A 253 3.81 -4.51 2.31
C GLN A 253 3.14 -3.23 2.83
N ASP A 254 2.88 -2.29 1.93
CA ASP A 254 2.17 -1.05 2.22
C ASP A 254 0.87 -0.99 1.42
N GLY A 255 -0.28 -1.12 2.11
CA GLY A 255 -1.61 -1.05 1.50
C GLY A 255 -1.90 0.28 0.79
N ASN A 256 -1.17 1.36 1.12
CA ASN A 256 -1.31 2.65 0.44
C ASN A 256 -0.71 2.68 -0.97
N THR A 257 0.13 1.71 -1.31
CA THR A 257 0.84 1.68 -2.60
C THR A 257 0.71 0.35 -3.34
N LEU A 258 0.21 -0.70 -2.70
CA LEU A 258 0.08 -2.05 -3.27
C LEU A 258 -0.77 -2.08 -4.55
N VAL A 259 -1.93 -1.41 -4.55
CA VAL A 259 -2.85 -1.39 -5.71
C VAL A 259 -2.21 -0.63 -6.88
N LEU A 260 -1.62 0.53 -6.60
CA LEU A 260 -0.87 1.32 -7.58
C LEU A 260 0.23 0.47 -8.25
N ALA A 261 1.08 -0.17 -7.45
CA ALA A 261 2.19 -0.95 -7.96
C ALA A 261 1.72 -2.19 -8.75
N THR A 262 0.67 -2.86 -8.29
CA THR A 262 0.05 -3.99 -8.99
C THR A 262 -0.43 -3.59 -10.38
N LEU A 263 -1.16 -2.48 -10.48
CA LEU A 263 -1.69 -2.00 -11.76
C LEU A 263 -0.57 -1.57 -12.72
N LEU A 264 0.44 -0.85 -12.22
CA LEU A 264 1.63 -0.49 -13.00
C LEU A 264 2.37 -1.74 -13.51
N GLY A 265 2.51 -2.77 -12.68
CA GLY A 265 3.13 -4.05 -13.04
C GLY A 265 2.40 -4.79 -14.17
N PHE A 266 1.07 -4.61 -14.27
CA PHE A 266 0.28 -5.14 -15.39
C PHE A 266 0.22 -4.22 -16.62
N GLY A 267 0.93 -3.08 -16.58
CA GLY A 267 1.03 -2.13 -17.69
C GLY A 267 -0.12 -1.12 -17.75
N ALA A 268 -0.80 -0.85 -16.63
CA ALA A 268 -1.79 0.21 -16.56
C ALA A 268 -1.11 1.60 -16.67
N PRO A 269 -1.78 2.59 -17.29
CA PRO A 269 -1.33 3.98 -17.21
C PRO A 269 -1.23 4.47 -15.76
N GLU A 270 -0.22 5.27 -15.45
CA GLU A 270 0.02 5.78 -14.09
C GLU A 270 -1.18 6.56 -13.53
N GLU A 271 -1.82 7.39 -14.35
CA GLU A 271 -3.01 8.16 -13.95
C GLU A 271 -4.18 7.24 -13.53
N LEU A 272 -4.40 6.15 -14.28
CA LEU A 272 -5.42 5.15 -13.97
C LEU A 272 -5.08 4.46 -12.64
N ALA A 273 -3.84 4.02 -12.48
CA ALA A 273 -3.40 3.30 -11.29
C ALA A 273 -3.49 4.17 -10.02
N ILE A 274 -3.12 5.45 -10.11
CA ILE A 274 -3.28 6.43 -9.03
C ILE A 274 -4.76 6.61 -8.68
N LYS A 275 -5.63 6.81 -9.69
CA LYS A 275 -7.07 6.99 -9.47
C LYS A 275 -7.69 5.78 -8.79
N VAL A 276 -7.38 4.56 -9.24
CA VAL A 276 -7.89 3.32 -8.61
C VAL A 276 -7.36 3.15 -7.18
N GLN A 277 -6.06 3.37 -6.92
CA GLN A 277 -5.51 3.31 -5.56
C GLN A 277 -6.21 4.28 -4.60
N ARG A 278 -6.53 5.51 -5.06
CA ARG A 278 -7.25 6.50 -4.26
C ARG A 278 -8.67 6.05 -3.92
N ILE A 279 -9.37 5.47 -4.90
CA ILE A 279 -10.71 4.92 -4.67
C ILE A 279 -10.63 3.78 -3.65
N VAL A 280 -9.74 2.80 -3.85
CA VAL A 280 -9.61 1.64 -2.93
C VAL A 280 -9.38 2.07 -1.48
N LEU A 281 -8.50 3.05 -1.23
CA LEU A 281 -8.25 3.55 0.13
C LEU A 281 -9.49 4.17 0.80
N GLY A 282 -10.43 4.67 0.01
CA GLY A 282 -11.69 5.24 0.48
C GLY A 282 -12.82 4.22 0.67
N VAL A 283 -12.70 2.96 0.24
CA VAL A 283 -13.83 2.01 0.25
C VAL A 283 -14.24 1.61 1.67
N SER A 284 -13.27 1.39 2.55
CA SER A 284 -13.50 0.81 3.89
C SER A 284 -14.48 1.62 4.76
N TYR A 285 -15.43 0.91 5.39
CA TYR A 285 -16.34 1.45 6.40
C TYR A 285 -15.61 2.23 7.51
N SER A 286 -14.52 1.67 8.03
CA SER A 286 -13.78 2.28 9.15
C SER A 286 -13.10 3.59 8.75
N SER A 287 -12.68 3.72 7.49
CA SER A 287 -12.13 4.97 6.96
C SER A 287 -13.20 6.06 6.91
N GLU A 288 -14.41 5.73 6.44
CA GLU A 288 -15.52 6.69 6.36
C GLU A 288 -16.03 7.15 7.72
N VAL A 289 -16.19 6.22 8.68
CA VAL A 289 -16.66 6.58 10.03
C VAL A 289 -15.65 7.47 10.74
N LYS A 290 -14.35 7.28 10.49
CA LYS A 290 -13.28 8.08 11.10
C LYS A 290 -13.25 9.51 10.55
N ASP A 291 -13.46 9.69 9.24
CA ASP A 291 -13.44 10.99 8.59
C ASP A 291 -14.47 11.08 7.44
N PRO A 292 -15.74 11.42 7.77
CA PRO A 292 -16.79 11.57 6.78
C PRO A 292 -16.55 12.71 5.78
N ALA A 293 -15.91 13.80 6.24
CA ALA A 293 -15.66 14.98 5.41
C ALA A 293 -14.62 14.70 4.32
N GLN A 294 -13.53 14.00 4.67
CA GLN A 294 -12.55 13.52 3.71
C GLN A 294 -13.19 12.58 2.69
N THR A 295 -14.04 11.65 3.13
CA THR A 295 -14.72 10.70 2.25
C THR A 295 -15.61 11.44 1.24
N LEU A 296 -16.35 12.45 1.69
CA LEU A 296 -17.17 13.28 0.80
C LEU A 296 -16.32 14.02 -0.24
N GLY A 297 -15.21 14.63 0.17
CA GLY A 297 -14.27 15.28 -0.76
C GLY A 297 -13.65 14.31 -1.75
N LEU A 298 -13.39 13.06 -1.33
CA LEU A 298 -12.87 12.01 -2.19
C LEU A 298 -13.92 11.55 -3.22
N ILE A 299 -15.18 11.40 -2.83
CA ILE A 299 -16.30 11.09 -3.74
C ILE A 299 -16.50 12.21 -4.76
N GLN A 300 -16.42 13.48 -4.35
CA GLN A 300 -16.52 14.61 -5.29
C GLN A 300 -15.42 14.58 -6.35
N ARG A 301 -14.19 14.17 -5.96
CA ARG A 301 -13.05 14.04 -6.89
C ARG A 301 -13.10 12.76 -7.71
N TYR A 302 -13.63 11.67 -7.14
CA TYR A 302 -13.68 10.33 -7.70
C TYR A 302 -15.07 9.70 -7.48
N PRO A 303 -16.06 10.05 -8.31
CA PRO A 303 -17.45 9.62 -8.12
C PRO A 303 -17.63 8.10 -8.22
N GLU A 304 -16.71 7.39 -8.85
CA GLU A 304 -16.70 5.91 -8.87
C GLU A 304 -16.58 5.30 -7.45
N LEU A 305 -16.03 6.05 -6.48
CA LEU A 305 -15.97 5.61 -5.08
C LEU A 305 -17.35 5.36 -4.49
N ALA A 306 -18.33 6.21 -4.80
CA ALA A 306 -19.71 6.03 -4.31
C ALA A 306 -20.29 4.69 -4.79
N VAL A 307 -20.06 4.33 -6.05
CA VAL A 307 -20.52 3.06 -6.64
C VAL A 307 -19.87 1.86 -5.96
N VAL A 308 -18.55 1.90 -5.76
CA VAL A 308 -17.81 0.78 -5.17
C VAL A 308 -18.13 0.61 -3.69
N GLN A 309 -18.26 1.71 -2.93
CA GLN A 309 -18.68 1.66 -1.53
C GLN A 309 -20.08 1.07 -1.36
N ASP A 310 -21.04 1.50 -2.18
CA ASP A 310 -22.41 0.98 -2.12
C ASP A 310 -22.42 -0.52 -2.46
N ALA A 311 -21.67 -0.93 -3.49
CA ALA A 311 -21.58 -2.34 -3.89
C ALA A 311 -21.00 -3.25 -2.79
N ASP A 312 -19.90 -2.83 -2.14
CA ASP A 312 -19.29 -3.57 -1.03
C ASP A 312 -20.26 -3.70 0.16
N ARG A 313 -20.90 -2.60 0.54
CA ARG A 313 -21.86 -2.57 1.65
C ARG A 313 -23.11 -3.38 1.37
N LEU A 314 -23.60 -3.38 0.14
CA LEU A 314 -24.73 -4.21 -0.27
C LEU A 314 -24.42 -5.70 -0.09
N ASP A 315 -23.19 -6.16 -0.35
CA ASP A 315 -22.79 -7.55 -0.12
C ASP A 315 -22.65 -7.91 1.37
N ALA A 316 -22.62 -6.93 2.27
CA ALA A 316 -22.61 -7.14 3.71
C ALA A 316 -24.02 -7.23 4.33
N ILE A 317 -25.08 -6.92 3.57
CA ILE A 317 -26.47 -6.95 4.04
C ILE A 317 -27.36 -7.89 3.21
N GLY A 318 -28.59 -8.15 3.69
CA GLY A 318 -29.51 -9.11 3.07
C GLY A 318 -29.11 -10.57 3.33
N ALA A 319 -29.68 -11.49 2.55
CA ALA A 319 -29.50 -12.93 2.77
C ALA A 319 -28.03 -13.38 2.70
N VAL A 320 -27.27 -12.86 1.74
CA VAL A 320 -25.82 -13.10 1.64
C VAL A 320 -25.09 -12.50 2.83
N GLY A 321 -25.45 -11.27 3.23
CA GLY A 321 -24.90 -10.60 4.41
C GLY A 321 -25.06 -11.42 5.69
N ILE A 322 -26.24 -12.01 5.90
CA ILE A 322 -26.51 -12.92 7.04
C ILE A 322 -25.50 -14.08 7.02
N GLY A 323 -25.42 -14.81 5.89
CA GLY A 323 -24.52 -15.95 5.76
C GLY A 323 -23.05 -15.58 5.99
N ARG A 324 -22.60 -14.46 5.43
CA ARG A 324 -21.23 -13.95 5.62
C ARG A 324 -20.94 -13.58 7.06
N THR A 325 -21.88 -12.92 7.74
CA THR A 325 -21.68 -12.44 9.11
C THR A 325 -21.54 -13.62 10.08
N PHE A 326 -22.37 -14.66 9.96
CA PHE A 326 -22.21 -15.89 10.73
C PHE A 326 -20.93 -16.66 10.40
N THR A 327 -20.56 -16.74 9.11
CA THR A 327 -19.30 -17.38 8.69
C THR A 327 -18.09 -16.67 9.29
N PHE A 328 -18.06 -15.34 9.24
CA PHE A 328 -17.00 -14.52 9.83
C PHE A 328 -16.98 -14.63 11.35
N GLY A 329 -18.14 -14.59 12.01
CA GLY A 329 -18.27 -14.78 13.46
C GLY A 329 -17.69 -16.12 13.90
N GLY A 330 -18.03 -17.20 13.20
CA GLY A 330 -17.45 -18.52 13.45
C GLY A 330 -15.93 -18.58 13.25
N ALA A 331 -15.41 -18.01 12.15
CA ALA A 331 -13.98 -18.01 11.84
C ALA A 331 -13.14 -17.14 12.81
N LYS A 332 -13.71 -16.05 13.32
CA LYS A 332 -13.06 -15.13 14.27
C LYS A 332 -13.26 -15.49 15.74
N GLY A 333 -13.96 -16.59 16.03
CA GLY A 333 -14.17 -17.07 17.39
C GLY A 333 -15.12 -16.19 18.19
N ALA A 334 -16.19 -15.68 17.57
CA ALA A 334 -17.30 -15.11 18.32
C ALA A 334 -17.72 -16.10 19.42
N ARG A 335 -17.90 -15.61 20.65
CA ARG A 335 -18.09 -16.49 21.81
C ARG A 335 -19.39 -17.27 21.70
N HIS A 336 -20.39 -16.68 21.04
CA HIS A 336 -21.65 -17.31 20.69
C HIS A 336 -22.31 -16.62 19.49
N MET A 337 -23.27 -17.32 18.88
CA MET A 337 -24.05 -16.79 17.75
C MET A 337 -24.82 -15.50 18.09
N GLY A 338 -25.17 -15.28 19.36
CA GLY A 338 -25.81 -14.03 19.81
C GLY A 338 -24.97 -12.77 19.54
N GLU A 339 -23.64 -12.81 19.70
CA GLU A 339 -22.76 -11.65 19.39
C GLU A 339 -22.83 -11.30 17.89
N THR A 340 -23.09 -12.30 17.03
CA THR A 340 -23.25 -12.09 15.58
C THR A 340 -24.57 -11.36 15.27
N ILE A 341 -25.63 -11.63 16.03
CA ILE A 341 -26.91 -10.94 15.91
C ILE A 341 -26.80 -9.49 16.40
N GLU A 342 -26.11 -9.24 17.51
CA GLU A 342 -25.84 -7.88 18.01
C GLU A 342 -25.10 -7.03 16.95
N HIS A 343 -24.19 -7.65 16.19
CA HIS A 343 -23.51 -6.99 15.07
C HIS A 343 -24.46 -6.45 13.98
N PHE A 344 -25.66 -7.01 13.85
CA PHE A 344 -26.65 -6.51 12.88
C PHE A 344 -27.06 -5.09 13.24
N GLU A 345 -27.39 -4.83 14.51
CA GLU A 345 -27.77 -3.49 14.99
C GLU A 345 -26.59 -2.53 15.01
N ASP A 346 -25.43 -3.01 15.47
CA ASP A 346 -24.25 -2.17 15.66
C ASP A 346 -23.70 -1.62 14.35
N LYS A 347 -23.83 -2.39 13.26
CA LYS A 347 -23.22 -2.04 11.98
C LYS A 347 -24.14 -2.27 10.79
N LEU A 348 -24.65 -3.49 10.59
CA LEU A 348 -25.24 -3.87 9.29
C LEU A 348 -26.50 -3.05 8.96
N GLU A 349 -27.39 -2.85 9.93
CA GLU A 349 -28.60 -2.04 9.74
C GLU A 349 -28.28 -0.57 9.45
N LYS A 350 -27.14 -0.06 9.94
CA LYS A 350 -26.70 1.33 9.69
C LYS A 350 -26.21 1.54 8.26
N LEU A 351 -25.82 0.48 7.55
CA LEU A 351 -25.26 0.59 6.20
C LEU A 351 -26.26 1.16 5.20
N GLU A 352 -27.57 0.94 5.38
CA GLU A 352 -28.63 1.53 4.56
C GLU A 352 -28.53 3.06 4.50
N GLY A 353 -28.38 3.70 5.66
CA GLY A 353 -28.28 5.16 5.78
C GLY A 353 -26.98 5.75 5.23
N MET A 354 -26.00 4.90 4.90
CA MET A 354 -24.69 5.31 4.40
C MET A 354 -24.51 5.05 2.90
N MET A 355 -25.57 4.63 2.20
CA MET A 355 -25.54 4.47 0.74
C MET A 355 -25.53 5.83 0.04
N LYS A 356 -24.78 5.94 -1.06
CA LYS A 356 -24.54 7.21 -1.76
C LYS A 356 -25.44 7.37 -2.97
N THR A 357 -25.54 6.31 -3.76
CA THR A 357 -26.29 6.28 -5.02
C THR A 357 -27.76 5.98 -4.76
N ASN A 358 -28.65 6.50 -5.60
CA ASN A 358 -30.08 6.15 -5.55
C ASN A 358 -30.33 4.64 -5.70
N PRO A 359 -29.73 3.93 -6.69
CA PRO A 359 -29.84 2.47 -6.77
C PRO A 359 -29.30 1.76 -5.53
N GLY A 360 -28.16 2.21 -4.99
CA GLY A 360 -27.60 1.67 -3.75
C GLY A 360 -28.59 1.78 -2.58
N LYS A 361 -29.21 2.94 -2.39
CA LYS A 361 -30.22 3.18 -1.35
C LYS A 361 -31.44 2.25 -1.51
N ARG A 362 -31.99 2.13 -2.71
CA ARG A 362 -33.15 1.25 -2.99
C ARG A 362 -32.84 -0.21 -2.66
N LEU A 363 -31.71 -0.72 -3.17
CA LEU A 363 -31.28 -2.09 -2.95
C LEU A 363 -30.97 -2.35 -1.47
N ALA A 364 -30.43 -1.36 -0.77
CA ALA A 364 -30.09 -1.48 0.64
C ALA A 364 -31.33 -1.57 1.51
N GLN A 365 -32.36 -0.75 1.25
CA GLN A 365 -33.63 -0.80 1.98
C GLN A 365 -34.23 -2.21 1.98
N GLU A 366 -34.30 -2.84 0.80
CA GLU A 366 -34.83 -4.20 0.65
C GLU A 366 -33.95 -5.26 1.35
N ARG A 367 -32.63 -5.06 1.38
CA ARG A 367 -31.70 -5.98 2.03
C ARG A 367 -31.66 -5.81 3.54
N THR A 368 -31.80 -4.60 4.06
CA THR A 368 -31.91 -4.33 5.50
C THR A 368 -33.20 -4.91 6.05
N GLU A 369 -34.31 -4.83 5.31
CA GLU A 369 -35.58 -5.43 5.75
C GLU A 369 -35.44 -6.95 5.97
N ARG A 370 -34.70 -7.64 5.09
CA ARG A 370 -34.38 -9.06 5.29
C ARG A 370 -33.61 -9.33 6.59
N LEU A 371 -32.69 -8.43 6.99
CA LEU A 371 -31.96 -8.56 8.26
C LEU A 371 -32.92 -8.46 9.45
N LYS A 372 -33.82 -7.48 9.42
CA LYS A 372 -34.81 -7.25 10.48
C LYS A 372 -35.77 -8.42 10.62
N ILE A 373 -36.27 -8.95 9.51
CA ILE A 373 -37.13 -10.15 9.49
C ILE A 373 -36.39 -11.35 10.08
N PHE A 374 -35.17 -11.63 9.61
CA PHE A 374 -34.37 -12.74 10.11
C PHE A 374 -34.12 -12.65 11.63
N LYS A 375 -33.78 -11.46 12.13
CA LYS A 375 -33.60 -11.21 13.56
C LYS A 375 -34.89 -11.40 14.36
N GLY A 376 -36.04 -11.07 13.77
CA GLY A 376 -37.36 -11.39 14.31
C GLY A 376 -37.54 -12.88 14.53
N TRP A 377 -37.31 -13.70 13.49
CA TRP A 377 -37.35 -15.16 13.57
C TRP A 377 -36.36 -15.72 14.60
N TRP A 378 -35.12 -15.22 14.59
CA TRP A 378 -34.11 -15.60 15.58
C TRP A 378 -34.61 -15.38 17.02
N GLY A 379 -35.20 -14.21 17.30
CA GLY A 379 -35.71 -13.87 18.63
C GLY A 379 -36.92 -14.71 19.05
N GLU A 380 -37.78 -15.09 18.12
CA GLU A 380 -38.92 -16.01 18.34
C GLU A 380 -38.40 -17.41 18.72
N GLU A 381 -37.52 -17.99 17.90
CA GLU A 381 -36.96 -19.32 18.12
C GLU A 381 -36.19 -19.44 19.44
N GLN A 382 -35.41 -18.41 19.81
CA GLN A 382 -34.70 -18.38 21.10
C GLN A 382 -35.68 -18.33 22.30
N LYS A 383 -36.76 -17.55 22.19
CA LYS A 383 -37.78 -17.48 23.25
C LYS A 383 -38.51 -18.81 23.43
N ASP A 384 -38.85 -19.47 22.33
CA ASP A 384 -39.51 -20.77 22.36
C ASP A 384 -38.61 -21.83 23.03
N ALA A 385 -37.31 -21.81 22.72
CA ALA A 385 -36.33 -22.70 23.33
C ALA A 385 -36.12 -22.42 24.83
N GLU A 386 -36.03 -21.15 25.23
CA GLU A 386 -35.82 -20.75 26.64
C GLU A 386 -37.08 -20.86 27.51
N GLY A 387 -38.28 -20.73 26.92
CA GLY A 387 -39.55 -20.61 27.63
C GLY A 387 -39.88 -21.80 28.54
N LEU A 388 -39.47 -23.01 28.15
CA LEU A 388 -39.63 -24.22 28.98
C LEU A 388 -38.53 -24.37 30.06
N LEU A 389 -37.40 -23.70 29.89
CA LEU A 389 -36.25 -23.76 30.80
C LEU A 389 -36.32 -22.69 31.91
N ARG A 390 -37.03 -21.57 31.69
CA ARG A 390 -37.22 -20.49 32.67
C ARG A 390 -38.29 -20.74 33.75
N LYS A 391 -38.84 -21.96 33.87
CA LYS A 391 -39.67 -22.32 35.04
C LYS A 391 -38.80 -22.63 36.26
N LYS A 392 -38.36 -21.59 36.97
CA LYS A 392 -38.30 -21.52 38.44
C LYS A 392 -37.91 -20.13 38.92
#